data_AF-A0A3N5PFG5-F1
#
_entry.id   AF-A0A3N5PFG5-F1
#
_cell.length_a   1.000
_cell.length_b   1.000
_cell.length_c   1.000
_cell.angle_alpha   90.00
_cell.angle_beta   90.00
_cell.angle_gamma   90.00
#
_symmetry.space_group_name_H-M   'P 1'
#
loop_
_entity.id
_entity.type
_entity.pdbx_description
1 polymer ?
#
loop_
_entity_poly.entity_id
_entity_poly.type
_entity_poly.pdbx_seq_one_letter_code
_entity_poly.pdbx_strand_id
1 'polypeptide(L)' 'MRRKQQTRRKAGRPPGGVNGQRVRDYPQVSIRVPPKRYEQLAALTKTTGLSRLEIFVRAIDCYETSLRAQRRRHRRKAA' A
#
# COMPACT_ATOMS: atom_id res chain seq x y z
N MET A 1 20.43 -19.89 -13.74
CA MET A 1 19.41 -19.71 -12.68
C MET A 1 20.05 -19.94 -11.31
N ARG A 2 20.17 -18.90 -10.47
CA ARG A 2 20.93 -18.96 -9.21
C ARG A 2 19.96 -19.25 -8.04
N ARG A 3 19.97 -20.47 -7.51
CA ARG A 3 19.16 -20.88 -6.35
C ARG A 3 19.52 -20.00 -5.13
N LYS A 4 18.55 -19.27 -4.60
CA LYS A 4 18.70 -18.49 -3.35
C LYS A 4 18.84 -19.48 -2.18
N GLN A 5 20.03 -19.56 -1.60
CA GLN A 5 20.29 -20.33 -0.40
C GLN A 5 19.49 -19.75 0.79
N GLN A 6 18.81 -20.63 1.50
CA GLN A 6 17.93 -20.32 2.63
C GLN A 6 18.80 -20.07 3.87
N THR A 7 19.21 -18.82 4.06
CA THR A 7 19.98 -18.41 5.25
C THR A 7 19.10 -18.48 6.51
N ARG A 8 19.45 -19.38 7.43
CA ARG A 8 18.87 -19.47 8.79
C ARG A 8 19.05 -18.11 9.50
N ARG A 9 17.95 -17.47 9.91
CA ARG A 9 17.96 -16.09 10.44
C ARG A 9 18.08 -16.06 11.96
N LYS A 10 18.94 -15.19 12.49
CA LYS A 10 19.05 -14.86 13.92
C LYS A 10 17.71 -14.34 14.45
N ALA A 11 17.32 -14.81 15.63
CA ALA A 11 16.21 -14.28 16.41
C ALA A 11 16.50 -12.81 16.75
N GLY A 12 15.58 -11.90 16.41
CA GLY A 12 15.78 -10.50 16.81
C GLY A 12 14.72 -9.54 16.32
N ARG A 13 14.09 -9.78 15.16
CA ARG A 13 12.91 -9.00 14.78
C ARG A 13 11.96 -9.82 13.90
N PRO A 14 10.68 -9.97 14.31
CA PRO A 14 9.68 -10.51 13.41
C PRO A 14 9.67 -9.67 12.13
N PRO A 15 9.60 -10.32 10.96
CA PRO A 15 9.46 -9.59 9.71
C PRO A 15 8.16 -8.78 9.70
N GLY A 16 8.27 -7.46 9.61
CA GLY A 16 7.13 -6.53 9.69
C GLY A 16 6.34 -6.35 8.38
N GLY A 17 6.60 -7.18 7.37
CA GLY A 17 5.80 -7.20 6.14
C GLY A 17 4.60 -8.14 6.26
N VAL A 18 3.71 -8.06 5.27
CA VAL A 18 2.59 -8.99 5.04
C VAL A 18 3.05 -10.43 5.25
N ASN A 19 2.35 -11.16 6.12
CA ASN A 19 2.61 -12.58 6.43
C ASN A 19 4.06 -12.88 6.83
N GLY A 20 4.74 -11.96 7.51
CA GLY A 20 6.12 -12.17 7.93
C GLY A 20 7.12 -12.09 6.76
N GLN A 21 6.79 -11.37 5.70
CA GLN A 21 7.76 -11.07 4.64
C GLN A 21 8.71 -9.93 5.05
N ARG A 22 9.90 -9.92 4.45
CA ARG A 22 10.85 -8.82 4.67
C ARG A 22 10.45 -7.64 3.81
N VAL A 23 10.14 -6.52 4.47
CA VAL A 23 9.80 -5.26 3.81
C VAL A 23 10.87 -4.81 2.80
N ARG A 24 12.16 -5.05 3.08
CA ARG A 24 13.25 -4.69 2.15
C ARG A 24 13.22 -5.44 0.81
N ASP A 25 12.53 -6.58 0.76
CA ASP A 25 12.40 -7.38 -0.45
C ASP A 25 11.15 -6.94 -1.26
N TYR A 26 10.39 -5.94 -0.78
CA TYR A 26 9.25 -5.38 -1.50
C TYR A 26 9.72 -4.51 -2.67
N PRO A 27 8.94 -4.43 -3.76
CA PRO A 27 9.21 -3.47 -4.82
C PRO A 27 9.25 -2.05 -4.26
N GLN A 28 10.37 -1.35 -4.46
CA GLN A 28 10.45 0.06 -4.12
C GLN A 28 9.76 0.88 -5.20
N VAL A 29 8.81 1.73 -4.79
CA VAL A 29 8.09 2.62 -5.71
C VAL A 29 8.37 4.07 -5.33
N SER A 30 8.87 4.85 -6.29
CA SER A 30 9.07 6.29 -6.16
C SER A 30 8.05 7.01 -7.05
N ILE A 31 7.17 7.81 -6.43
CA ILE A 31 6.08 8.50 -7.14
C ILE A 31 6.27 10.00 -6.97
N ARG A 32 6.24 10.73 -8.07
CA ARG A 32 6.16 12.20 -8.04
C ARG A 32 4.71 12.61 -7.85
N VAL A 33 4.45 13.46 -6.86
CA VAL A 33 3.11 13.98 -6.57
C VAL A 33 3.11 15.51 -6.69
N PRO A 34 2.02 16.12 -7.20
CA PRO A 34 1.91 17.57 -7.23
C PRO A 34 2.03 18.19 -5.83
N PRO A 35 2.60 19.40 -5.68
CA PRO A 35 2.86 20.02 -4.37
C PRO A 35 1.64 20.07 -3.46
N LYS A 36 0.50 20.52 -4.00
CA LYS A 36 -0.78 20.57 -3.27
C LYS A 36 -1.20 19.20 -2.72
N ARG A 37 -0.96 18.11 -3.46
CA ARG A 37 -1.28 16.75 -3.00
C ARG A 37 -0.30 16.27 -1.95
N TYR A 38 0.96 16.66 -2.06
CA TYR A 38 1.98 16.35 -1.05
C TYR A 38 1.64 17.02 0.29
N GLU A 39 1.24 18.29 0.28
CA GLU A 39 0.80 19.02 1.48
C GLU A 39 -0.42 18.37 2.13
N GLN A 40 -1.43 17.99 1.33
CA GLN A 40 -2.59 17.26 1.83
C GLN A 40 -2.19 15.93 2.50
N LEU A 41 -1.26 15.17 1.89
CA LEU A 41 -0.76 13.93 2.47
C LEU A 41 -0.01 14.16 3.79
N ALA A 42 0.77 15.25 3.88
CA ALA A 42 1.45 15.64 5.10
C ALA A 42 0.45 16.05 6.21
N ALA A 43 -0.62 16.77 5.87
CA ALA A 43 -1.67 17.12 6.82
C ALA A 43 -2.43 15.88 7.32
N LEU A 44 -2.73 14.93 6.43
CA LEU A 44 -3.35 13.65 6.80
C LEU A 44 -2.48 12.84 7.75
N THR A 45 -1.16 12.83 7.52
CA THR A 45 -0.19 12.16 8.41
C THR A 45 -0.30 12.75 9.83
N LYS A 46 -0.32 14.09 9.94
CA LYS A 46 -0.45 14.78 11.25
C LYS A 46 -1.77 14.48 11.96
N THR A 47 -2.86 14.42 11.21
CA THR A 47 -4.21 14.28 11.79
C THR A 47 -4.54 12.84 12.18
N THR A 48 -4.05 11.87 11.41
CA THR A 48 -4.40 10.44 11.59
C THR A 48 -3.36 9.64 12.36
N GLY A 49 -2.14 10.16 12.51
CA GLY A 49 -1.00 9.41 13.06
C GLY A 49 -0.47 8.31 12.13
N LEU A 50 -1.06 8.14 10.95
CA LEU A 50 -0.64 7.14 9.97
C LEU A 50 0.55 7.65 9.16
N SER A 51 1.47 6.75 8.82
CA SER A 51 2.53 7.05 7.88
C SER A 51 1.98 7.34 6.47
N ARG A 52 2.76 8.08 5.67
CA ARG A 52 2.43 8.34 4.26
C ARG A 52 2.18 7.06 3.46
N LEU A 53 2.94 6.00 3.74
CA LEU A 53 2.79 4.69 3.08
C LEU A 53 1.45 4.05 3.45
N GLU A 54 1.07 4.05 4.73
CA GLU A 54 -0.21 3.50 5.17
C GLU A 54 -1.39 4.25 4.56
N ILE A 55 -1.33 5.58 4.52
CA ILE A 55 -2.36 6.40 3.86
C ILE A 55 -2.46 6.04 2.38
N PHE A 56 -1.31 5.88 1.71
CA PHE A 56 -1.26 5.51 0.29
C PHE A 56 -1.88 4.12 0.03
N VAL A 57 -1.54 3.13 0.85
CA VAL A 57 -2.13 1.78 0.76
C VAL A 57 -3.66 1.83 0.93
N ARG A 58 -4.14 2.53 1.97
CA ARG A 58 -5.59 2.68 2.21
C ARG A 58 -6.31 3.39 1.06
N ALA A 59 -5.65 4.37 0.43
CA ALA A 59 -6.22 5.09 -0.71
C ALA A 59 -6.41 4.16 -1.92
N ILE A 60 -5.48 3.22 -2.16
CA ILE A 60 -5.62 2.20 -3.22
C ILE A 60 -6.83 1.31 -2.95
N ASP A 61 -6.97 0.79 -1.73
CA ASP A 61 -8.09 -0.08 -1.35
C ASP A 61 -9.45 0.62 -1.51
N CYS A 62 -9.52 1.89 -1.09
CA CYS A 62 -10.72 2.72 -1.25
C CYS A 62 -11.06 2.94 -2.73
N TYR A 63 -10.05 3.21 -3.56
CA TYR A 63 -10.25 3.42 -5.00
C TYR A 63 -10.75 2.14 -5.68
N GLU A 64 -10.16 0.98 -5.38
CA GLU A 64 -10.60 -0.30 -5.92
C GLU A 64 -12.06 -0.61 -5.52
N THR A 65 -12.39 -0.38 -4.25
CA THR A 65 -13.75 -0.58 -3.74
C THR A 65 -14.76 0.31 -4.47
N SER A 66 -14.41 1.57 -4.71
CA SER A 66 -15.23 2.51 -5.48
C SER A 66 -15.47 2.03 -6.91
N LEU A 67 -14.43 1.56 -7.61
CA LEU A 67 -14.54 1.01 -8.95
C LEU A 67 -15.47 -0.23 -9.00
N ARG A 68 -15.35 -1.13 -8.02
CA ARG A 68 -16.23 -2.31 -7.91
C ARG A 68 -17.70 -1.89 -7.72
N ALA A 69 -17.96 -0.89 -6.88
CA ALA A 69 -19.30 -0.35 -6.67
C ALA A 69 -19.88 0.28 -7.94
N GLN A 70 -19.07 1.05 -8.67
CA GLN A 70 -19.45 1.67 -9.94
C GLN A 70 -19.83 0.60 -10.99
N ARG A 71 -19.02 -0.44 -11.15
CA ARG A 71 -19.31 -1.56 -12.09
C ARG A 71 -20.63 -2.26 -11.78
N ARG A 72 -20.94 -2.50 -10.50
CA ARG A 72 -22.22 -3.10 -10.08
C ARG A 72 -23.42 -2.22 -10.45
N ARG A 73 -23.30 -0.90 -10.27
CA ARG A 73 -24.35 0.06 -10.66
C ARG A 73 -24.59 0.05 -12.17
N HIS A 74 -23.55 0.01 -12.99
CA HIS A 74 -23.70 -0.09 -14.44
C HIS A 74 -24.40 -1.38 -14.88
N ARG A 75 -24.02 -2.54 -14.30
CA ARG A 75 -24.68 -3.81 -14.62
C ARG A 75 -26.18 -3.81 -14.27
N ARG A 76 -26.56 -3.22 -13.13
CA ARG A 76 -27.97 -3.10 -12.73
C ARG A 76 -28.80 -2.14 -13.60
N LYS A 77 -28.16 -1.20 -14.29
CA LYS A 77 -28.84 -0.27 -15.22
C LYS A 77 -29.00 -0.84 -16.64
N ALA A 78 -28.26 -1.90 -16.96
CA ALA A 78 -28.23 -2.53 -18.27
C ALA A 78 -29.05 -3.84 -18.33
N ALA A 79 -29.68 -4.21 -17.22
CA ALA A 79 -30.60 -5.34 -17.08
C ALA A 79 -31.98 -4.79 -16.74
#